data_AF-A0A938CKM5-F1
#
_entry.id   AF-A0A938CKM5-F1
#
_cell.length_a   1.000
_cell.length_b   1.000
_cell.length_c   1.000
_cell.angle_alpha   90.00
_cell.angle_beta   90.00
_cell.angle_gamma   90.00
#
_symmetry.space_group_name_H-M   'P 1'
#
loop_
_entity.id
_entity.type
_entity.pdbx_description
1 polymer ?
#
loop_
_entity_poly.entity_id
_entity_poly.type
_entity_poly.pdbx_seq_one_letter_code
_entity_poly.pdbx_strand_id
1 'polypeptide(L)'
;MLTLTLATLAACCLAQTEPPLVPFIPDEHTLLLYHFDEGEGDVARDMSGRGYDGRLRGPEWTTGKFGGALWFDGKDDSVFREVPEAIQGLKQLTVECWFSQEATGGRRFLVGQDVGFHFEVADGAWSGLSIYNQGGSVPNAEGKPHQQLGAGLGSLRTERWHHLAATYDGAYI
;
A
#
# COMPACT_ATOMS: atom_id res chain seq x y z
N MET A 1 1.54 -8.59 11.64
CA MET A 1 2.99 -8.33 11.45
C MET A 1 3.32 -8.09 9.99
N LEU A 2 3.35 -6.81 9.61
CA LEU A 2 3.73 -6.28 8.31
C LEU A 2 4.51 -4.97 8.54
N THR A 3 5.49 -4.68 7.69
CA THR A 3 6.21 -3.40 7.66
C THR A 3 6.01 -2.78 6.28
N LEU A 4 5.65 -1.49 6.14
CA LEU A 4 5.37 -0.82 4.85
C LEU A 4 6.35 0.35 4.57
N THR A 5 6.81 0.49 3.33
CA THR A 5 7.54 1.65 2.75
C THR A 5 6.98 1.85 1.31
N LEU A 6 7.25 2.90 0.52
CA LEU A 6 6.66 3.07 -0.84
C LEU A 6 7.66 3.77 -1.79
N ALA A 7 7.87 3.26 -3.02
CA ALA A 7 8.53 3.95 -4.16
C ALA A 7 8.75 3.05 -5.41
N THR A 8 8.29 3.48 -6.60
CA THR A 8 8.67 2.97 -7.95
C THR A 8 9.82 3.70 -8.64
N LEU A 9 10.53 3.02 -9.56
CA LEU A 9 10.99 3.62 -10.84
C LEU A 9 11.30 2.57 -11.96
N ALA A 10 11.19 3.01 -13.22
CA ALA A 10 11.37 2.26 -14.47
C ALA A 10 12.85 2.13 -14.96
N ALA A 11 13.07 1.15 -15.86
CA ALA A 11 14.37 0.55 -16.21
C ALA A 11 15.28 1.31 -17.20
N CYS A 12 16.61 1.24 -16.99
CA CYS A 12 17.59 0.72 -17.97
C CYS A 12 18.98 0.49 -17.33
N CYS A 13 19.86 -0.20 -18.05
CA CYS A 13 20.82 -1.20 -17.57
C CYS A 13 22.20 -0.69 -17.06
N LEU A 14 22.84 -1.55 -16.26
CA LEU A 14 24.27 -1.75 -15.97
C LEU A 14 24.79 -1.28 -14.59
N ALA A 15 25.12 -2.30 -13.77
CA ALA A 15 25.96 -2.34 -12.57
C ALA A 15 25.94 -1.08 -11.67
N GLN A 16 25.10 -1.09 -10.62
CA GLN A 16 25.07 0.00 -9.66
C GLN A 16 25.25 -0.55 -8.24
N THR A 17 26.37 -0.21 -7.61
CA THR A 17 26.38 0.12 -6.18
C THR A 17 25.18 1.03 -5.95
N GLU A 18 24.20 0.60 -5.14
CA GLU A 18 22.93 1.31 -4.97
C GLU A 18 23.22 2.81 -4.79
N PRO A 19 22.86 3.68 -5.76
CA PRO A 19 23.02 5.12 -5.57
C PRO A 19 22.30 5.52 -4.28
N PRO A 20 22.73 6.57 -3.56
CA PRO A 20 21.97 7.05 -2.43
C PRO A 20 20.54 7.30 -2.92
N LEU A 21 19.61 6.51 -2.40
CA LEU A 21 18.26 6.44 -2.92
C LEU A 21 17.64 7.82 -2.72
N VAL A 22 17.33 8.48 -3.84
CA VAL A 22 16.61 9.74 -3.80
C VAL A 22 15.17 9.41 -3.41
N PRO A 23 14.63 10.01 -2.34
CA PRO A 23 13.23 9.82 -1.98
C PRO A 23 12.32 10.18 -3.15
N PHE A 24 11.20 9.45 -3.31
CA PHE A 24 10.25 9.75 -4.37
C PHE A 24 9.74 11.19 -4.23
N ILE A 25 9.71 11.91 -5.35
CA ILE A 25 9.22 13.29 -5.42
C ILE A 25 7.83 13.22 -6.06
N PRO A 26 6.79 13.78 -5.44
CA PRO A 26 5.46 13.75 -6.01
C PRO A 26 5.40 14.55 -7.32
N ASP A 27 4.51 14.11 -8.20
CA ASP A 27 4.09 14.85 -9.40
C ASP A 27 2.63 15.32 -9.27
N GLU A 28 2.08 15.91 -10.34
CA GLU A 28 0.70 16.40 -10.36
C GLU A 28 -0.36 15.29 -10.18
N HIS A 29 0.00 14.03 -10.47
CA HIS A 29 -0.88 12.87 -10.39
C HIS A 29 -0.74 12.10 -9.07
N THR A 30 0.25 12.46 -8.24
CA THR A 30 0.45 11.84 -6.93
C THR A 30 -0.66 12.31 -5.97
N LEU A 31 -1.47 11.35 -5.51
CA LEU A 31 -2.61 11.62 -4.64
C LEU A 31 -2.25 11.55 -3.16
N LEU A 32 -1.40 10.60 -2.78
CA LEU A 32 -0.91 10.36 -1.44
C LEU A 32 0.53 9.84 -1.53
N LEU A 33 1.42 10.29 -0.66
CA LEU A 33 2.80 9.78 -0.59
C LEU A 33 3.29 9.76 0.85
N TYR A 34 3.64 8.59 1.37
CA TYR A 34 4.20 8.44 2.72
C TYR A 34 5.54 7.71 2.64
N HIS A 35 6.60 8.42 3.03
CA HIS A 35 7.95 7.83 3.16
C HIS A 35 8.12 7.10 4.49
N PHE A 36 7.41 7.54 5.53
CA PHE A 36 7.51 7.04 6.91
C PHE A 36 8.89 7.25 7.54
N ASP A 37 9.55 8.37 7.22
CA ASP A 37 10.87 8.73 7.74
C ASP A 37 10.83 9.55 9.04
N GLU A 38 9.65 9.88 9.57
CA GLU A 38 9.53 10.71 10.78
C GLU A 38 10.12 10.05 12.02
N GLY A 39 10.01 8.72 12.13
CA GLY A 39 10.67 7.90 13.17
C GLY A 39 10.14 8.07 14.60
N GLU A 40 9.28 9.06 14.85
CA GLU A 40 8.66 9.31 16.15
C GLU A 40 7.32 10.05 16.03
N GLY A 41 6.59 10.11 17.15
CA GLY A 41 5.28 10.76 17.21
C GLY A 41 4.16 9.91 16.61
N ASP A 42 2.99 10.52 16.44
CA ASP A 42 1.77 9.85 15.97
C ASP A 42 1.25 10.41 14.65
N VAL A 43 2.12 11.02 13.86
CA VAL A 43 1.78 11.59 12.54
C VAL A 43 2.72 11.05 11.47
N ALA A 44 2.16 10.46 10.42
CA ALA A 44 2.86 10.17 9.17
C ALA A 44 2.55 11.29 8.17
N ARG A 45 3.55 12.02 7.69
CA ARG A 45 3.30 13.19 6.84
C ARG A 45 3.02 12.77 5.41
N ASP A 46 2.04 13.43 4.81
CA ASP A 46 1.75 13.30 3.40
C ASP A 46 2.69 14.19 2.59
N MET A 47 3.62 13.54 1.90
CA MET A 47 4.61 14.17 1.04
C MET A 47 4.09 14.43 -0.37
N SER A 48 2.81 14.18 -0.67
CA SER A 48 2.20 14.53 -1.96
C SER A 48 1.99 16.04 -2.13
N GLY A 49 2.03 16.80 -1.04
CA GLY A 49 1.72 18.23 -1.02
C GLY A 49 0.22 18.55 -0.97
N ARG A 50 -0.64 17.54 -0.76
CA ARG A 50 -2.10 17.70 -0.69
C ARG A 50 -2.64 17.80 0.75
N GLY A 51 -1.80 17.53 1.74
CA GLY A 51 -2.10 17.78 3.16
C GLY A 51 -2.93 16.68 3.82
N TYR A 52 -2.87 15.45 3.30
CA TYR A 52 -3.54 14.30 3.90
C TYR A 52 -2.67 13.60 4.94
N ASP A 53 -2.15 14.32 5.93
CA ASP A 53 -1.33 13.74 6.99
C ASP A 53 -2.08 12.63 7.74
N GLY A 54 -1.42 11.49 7.95
CA GLY A 54 -1.94 10.34 8.66
C GLY A 54 -1.77 10.45 10.16
N ARG A 55 -2.82 10.09 10.92
CA ARG A 55 -2.75 9.99 12.38
C ARG A 55 -2.62 8.53 12.78
N LEU A 56 -1.42 8.17 13.24
CA LEU A 56 -1.09 6.81 13.62
C LEU A 56 -1.90 6.37 14.83
N ARG A 57 -2.37 5.13 14.78
CA ARG A 57 -3.02 4.48 15.91
C ARG A 57 -2.57 3.03 15.97
N GLY A 58 -1.63 2.75 16.88
CA GLY A 58 -1.10 1.41 17.11
C GLY A 58 0.27 1.10 16.51
N PRO A 59 0.59 1.43 15.23
CA PRO A 59 1.84 0.98 14.64
C PRO A 59 3.04 1.66 15.28
N GLU A 60 4.16 0.96 15.29
CA GLU A 60 5.43 1.45 15.82
C GLU A 60 6.36 1.87 14.69
N TRP A 61 7.16 2.90 14.92
CA TRP A 61 8.23 3.28 13.99
C TRP A 61 9.34 2.23 14.02
N THR A 62 9.84 1.87 12.84
CA THR A 62 10.95 0.91 12.69
C THR A 62 11.87 1.30 11.53
N THR A 63 12.93 0.53 11.33
CA THR A 63 13.81 0.70 10.16
C THR A 63 13.16 0.13 8.91
N GLY A 64 13.03 0.96 7.88
CA GLY A 64 12.41 0.62 6.61
C GLY A 64 13.38 0.02 5.59
N LYS A 65 12.86 -0.22 4.37
CA LYS A 65 13.70 -0.51 3.21
C LYS A 65 14.59 0.68 2.88
N PHE A 66 14.04 1.88 3.05
CA PHE A 66 14.67 3.17 2.85
C PHE A 66 14.33 4.03 4.07
N GLY A 67 15.32 4.40 4.88
CA GLY A 67 15.08 5.19 6.07
C GLY A 67 14.16 4.49 7.08
N GLY A 68 13.00 5.09 7.33
CA GLY A 68 12.00 4.62 8.28
C GLY A 68 10.87 3.78 7.67
N ALA A 69 10.07 3.17 8.54
CA ALA A 69 8.84 2.49 8.19
C ALA A 69 7.91 2.39 9.40
N LEU A 70 6.67 1.96 9.15
CA LEU A 70 5.73 1.56 10.18
C LEU A 70 5.67 0.05 10.27
N TRP A 71 5.78 -0.46 11.49
CA TRP A 71 5.56 -1.85 11.85
C TRP A 71 4.14 -2.02 12.41
N PHE A 72 3.37 -2.93 11.81
CA PHE A 72 1.98 -3.22 12.14
C PHE A 72 1.87 -4.60 12.80
N ASP A 73 1.34 -4.66 14.03
CA ASP A 73 1.24 -5.89 14.81
C ASP A 73 0.21 -6.87 14.21
N GLY A 74 -0.77 -6.36 13.47
CA GLY A 74 -1.83 -7.12 12.80
C GLY A 74 -3.13 -7.24 13.61
N LYS A 75 -3.35 -6.40 14.62
CA LYS A 75 -4.58 -6.34 15.42
C LYS A 75 -5.47 -5.15 15.06
N ASP A 76 -5.05 -3.93 15.39
CA ASP A 76 -5.87 -2.71 15.26
C ASP A 76 -5.09 -1.48 14.78
N ASP A 77 -3.95 -1.72 14.13
CA ASP A 77 -3.05 -0.69 13.65
C ASP A 77 -3.54 -0.01 12.36
N SER A 78 -3.40 1.31 12.29
CA SER A 78 -3.77 2.09 11.11
C SER A 78 -3.03 3.43 11.02
N VAL A 79 -2.91 3.94 9.78
CA VAL A 79 -2.44 5.31 9.49
C VAL A 79 -3.62 6.29 9.39
N PHE A 80 -4.78 5.79 8.97
CA PHE A 80 -6.05 6.52 8.90
C PHE A 80 -7.18 5.66 9.44
N ARG A 81 -8.13 6.28 10.16
CA ARG A 81 -9.42 5.65 10.48
C ARG A 81 -10.48 5.89 9.42
N GLU A 82 -10.33 6.94 8.64
CA GLU A 82 -11.24 7.32 7.56
C GLU A 82 -10.45 7.40 6.27
N VAL A 83 -10.97 6.82 5.20
CA VAL A 83 -10.36 6.88 3.88
C VAL A 83 -10.22 8.33 3.43
N PRO A 84 -8.99 8.83 3.14
CA PRO A 84 -8.79 10.18 2.65
C PRO A 84 -9.64 10.45 1.41
N GLU A 85 -10.20 11.66 1.32
CA GLU A 85 -11.00 12.08 0.15
C GLU A 85 -10.23 11.89 -1.17
N ALA A 86 -8.91 12.04 -1.14
CA ALA A 86 -8.01 11.84 -2.28
C ALA A 86 -8.20 10.50 -3.00
N ILE A 87 -8.63 9.45 -2.29
CA ILE A 87 -8.75 8.10 -2.85
C ILE A 87 -10.20 7.60 -2.91
N GLN A 88 -11.17 8.49 -2.73
CA GLN A 88 -12.59 8.16 -2.89
C GLN A 88 -13.05 8.32 -4.35
N GLY A 89 -13.85 7.37 -4.84
CA GLY A 89 -14.47 7.46 -6.16
C GLY A 89 -13.48 7.42 -7.34
N LEU A 90 -12.27 6.89 -7.12
CA LEU A 90 -11.25 6.78 -8.16
C LEU A 90 -11.71 5.86 -9.29
N LYS A 91 -11.67 6.37 -10.52
CA LYS A 91 -12.02 5.60 -11.73
C LYS A 91 -10.84 4.83 -12.30
N GLN A 92 -9.63 5.30 -12.03
CA GLN A 92 -8.35 4.73 -12.42
C GLN A 92 -7.36 5.07 -11.31
N LEU A 93 -6.42 4.18 -11.05
CA LEU A 93 -5.43 4.39 -10.00
C LEU A 93 -4.21 3.51 -10.22
N THR A 94 -3.07 3.96 -9.68
CA THR A 94 -1.95 3.07 -9.37
C THR A 94 -1.74 3.10 -7.87
N VAL A 95 -1.63 1.94 -7.27
CA VAL A 95 -1.22 1.76 -5.88
C VAL A 95 0.05 0.93 -5.87
N GLU A 96 0.97 1.30 -5.01
CA GLU A 96 2.20 0.54 -4.83
C GLU A 96 2.68 0.65 -3.40
N CYS A 97 3.53 -0.28 -2.97
CA CYS A 97 4.29 -0.16 -1.74
C CYS A 97 5.41 -1.20 -1.70
N TRP A 98 6.47 -0.84 -0.99
CA TRP A 98 7.37 -1.78 -0.35
C TRP A 98 6.73 -2.37 0.90
N PHE A 99 6.89 -3.67 1.11
CA PHE A 99 6.51 -4.28 2.37
C PHE A 99 7.45 -5.42 2.77
N SER A 100 7.52 -5.69 4.07
CA SER A 100 8.10 -6.88 4.66
C SER A 100 7.07 -7.55 5.56
N GLN A 101 7.15 -8.86 5.71
CA GLN A 101 6.24 -9.61 6.58
C GLN A 101 7.01 -10.67 7.36
N GLU A 102 6.60 -10.88 8.60
CA GLU A 102 7.25 -11.87 9.48
C GLU A 102 6.61 -13.25 9.36
N ALA A 103 5.40 -13.30 8.79
CA ALA A 103 4.68 -14.54 8.53
C ALA A 103 3.97 -14.45 7.17
N THR A 104 3.93 -15.58 6.47
CA THR A 104 3.18 -15.78 5.23
C THR A 104 1.95 -16.63 5.55
N GLY A 105 0.75 -16.05 5.50
CA GLY A 105 -0.50 -16.79 5.73
C GLY A 105 -1.67 -15.88 6.07
N GLY A 106 -2.86 -16.18 5.56
CA GLY A 106 -4.02 -15.30 5.70
C GLY A 106 -3.89 -14.03 4.87
N ARG A 107 -4.94 -13.21 4.94
CA ARG A 107 -5.09 -11.97 4.17
C ARG A 107 -4.53 -10.78 4.95
N ARG A 108 -3.72 -9.94 4.29
CA ARG A 108 -3.16 -8.70 4.86
C ARG A 108 -3.50 -7.53 3.94
N PHE A 109 -4.14 -6.51 4.50
CA PHE A 109 -4.33 -5.24 3.80
C PHE A 109 -3.04 -4.42 3.92
N LEU A 110 -2.45 -4.10 2.77
CA LEU A 110 -1.28 -3.23 2.65
C LEU A 110 -1.71 -1.76 2.65
N VAL A 111 -2.78 -1.46 1.91
CA VAL A 111 -3.38 -0.14 1.79
C VAL A 111 -4.90 -0.30 1.68
N GLY A 112 -5.65 0.57 2.36
CA GLY A 112 -7.08 0.73 2.15
C GLY A 112 -7.95 0.42 3.36
N GLN A 113 -9.25 0.49 3.13
CA GLN A 113 -10.29 0.22 4.11
C GLN A 113 -11.25 -0.81 3.52
N ASP A 114 -11.66 -1.77 4.35
CA ASP A 114 -12.68 -2.72 3.95
C ASP A 114 -13.95 -1.98 3.48
N VAL A 115 -14.58 -2.48 2.42
CA VAL A 115 -15.79 -1.91 1.78
C VAL A 115 -15.57 -0.59 0.99
N GLY A 116 -14.34 -0.09 0.82
CA GLY A 116 -14.06 1.08 -0.04
C GLY A 116 -13.03 0.80 -1.14
N PHE A 117 -11.83 0.39 -0.74
CA PHE A 117 -10.72 0.04 -1.62
C PHE A 117 -9.74 -0.73 -0.76
N HIS A 118 -9.19 -1.84 -1.26
CA HIS A 118 -8.04 -2.44 -0.59
C HIS A 118 -7.05 -3.04 -1.57
N PHE A 119 -5.79 -2.94 -1.19
CA PHE A 119 -4.64 -3.56 -1.82
C PHE A 119 -4.02 -4.55 -0.84
N GLU A 120 -3.85 -5.79 -1.26
CA GLU A 120 -3.63 -6.88 -0.33
C GLU A 120 -2.68 -7.95 -0.84
N VAL A 121 -2.12 -8.69 0.11
CA VAL A 121 -1.47 -9.97 -0.13
C VAL A 121 -2.14 -11.04 0.70
N ALA A 122 -2.31 -12.23 0.12
CA ALA A 122 -2.92 -13.38 0.78
C ALA A 122 -2.07 -14.63 0.58
N ASP A 123 -2.05 -15.47 1.62
CA ASP A 123 -1.55 -16.84 1.61
C ASP A 123 -0.11 -17.01 1.08
N GLY A 124 0.68 -15.92 1.15
CA GLY A 124 2.08 -15.90 0.72
C GLY A 124 2.31 -16.05 -0.78
N ALA A 125 1.24 -16.11 -1.60
CA ALA A 125 1.33 -16.45 -3.01
C ALA A 125 0.29 -15.72 -3.88
N TRP A 126 -0.40 -14.73 -3.34
CA TRP A 126 -1.42 -14.01 -4.10
C TRP A 126 -1.47 -12.54 -3.68
N SER A 127 -1.78 -11.66 -4.64
CA SER A 127 -2.09 -10.26 -4.43
C SER A 127 -3.43 -9.91 -5.02
N GLY A 128 -4.09 -8.94 -4.39
CA GLY A 128 -5.41 -8.45 -4.79
C GLY A 128 -5.48 -6.94 -4.76
N LEU A 129 -6.27 -6.39 -5.67
CA LEU A 129 -6.74 -5.02 -5.68
C LEU A 129 -8.26 -5.06 -5.80
N SER A 130 -8.96 -4.64 -4.75
CA SER A 130 -10.42 -4.54 -4.76
C SER A 130 -10.86 -3.09 -4.85
N ILE A 131 -11.79 -2.83 -5.75
CA ILE A 131 -12.29 -1.50 -6.07
C ILE A 131 -13.82 -1.53 -5.95
N TYR A 132 -14.35 -0.73 -5.03
CA TYR A 132 -15.78 -0.67 -4.73
C TYR A 132 -16.43 0.47 -5.53
N ASN A 133 -16.36 0.37 -6.86
CA ASN A 133 -16.97 1.33 -7.77
C ASN A 133 -18.31 0.77 -8.27
N GLN A 134 -19.38 0.95 -7.48
CA GLN A 134 -20.80 0.58 -7.80
C GLN A 134 -21.00 -0.44 -8.93
N GLY A 135 -20.46 -1.65 -8.78
CA GLY A 135 -20.44 -2.66 -9.84
C GLY A 135 -19.43 -3.78 -9.58
N GLY A 136 -19.53 -4.85 -10.35
CA GLY A 136 -18.76 -6.08 -10.18
C GLY A 136 -19.64 -7.30 -9.86
N SER A 137 -19.08 -8.50 -9.97
CA SER A 137 -19.79 -9.77 -9.75
C SER A 137 -19.52 -10.38 -8.37
N VAL A 138 -18.57 -9.84 -7.61
CA VAL A 138 -18.15 -10.38 -6.31
C VAL A 138 -18.86 -9.64 -5.18
N PRO A 139 -19.72 -10.30 -4.38
CA PRO A 139 -20.29 -9.67 -3.20
C PRO A 139 -19.25 -9.55 -2.09
N ASN A 140 -19.24 -8.43 -1.37
CA ASN A 140 -18.49 -8.28 -0.13
C ASN A 140 -19.27 -8.85 1.08
N ALA A 141 -18.74 -8.69 2.30
CA ALA A 141 -19.41 -9.13 3.52
C ALA A 141 -20.79 -8.49 3.77
N GLU A 142 -21.06 -7.32 3.17
CA GLU A 142 -22.35 -6.62 3.20
C GLU A 142 -23.24 -6.92 1.98
N GLY A 143 -22.83 -7.83 1.09
CA GLY A 143 -23.54 -8.15 -0.16
C GLY A 143 -23.45 -7.09 -1.26
N LYS A 144 -22.63 -6.04 -1.08
CA LYS A 144 -22.39 -5.02 -2.11
C LYS A 144 -21.39 -5.57 -3.15
N PRO A 145 -21.66 -5.42 -4.46
CA PRO A 145 -20.75 -5.87 -5.49
C PRO A 145 -19.46 -5.04 -5.48
N HIS A 146 -18.34 -5.69 -5.74
CA HIS A 146 -17.05 -5.06 -6.01
C HIS A 146 -16.32 -5.78 -7.13
N GLN A 147 -15.34 -5.08 -7.72
CA GLN A 147 -14.37 -5.67 -8.61
C GLN A 147 -13.15 -6.11 -7.80
N GLN A 148 -12.67 -7.32 -8.03
CA GLN A 148 -11.43 -7.83 -7.44
C GLN A 148 -10.49 -8.24 -8.57
N LEU A 149 -9.37 -7.54 -8.68
CA LEU A 149 -8.29 -7.83 -9.61
C LEU A 149 -7.20 -8.58 -8.85
N GLY A 150 -6.89 -9.80 -9.26
CA GLY A 150 -5.94 -10.65 -8.57
C GLY A 150 -4.82 -11.13 -9.46
N ALA A 151 -3.63 -11.25 -8.90
CA ALA A 151 -2.50 -11.90 -9.54
C ALA A 151 -1.82 -12.86 -8.58
N GLY A 152 -1.51 -14.06 -9.09
CA GLY A 152 -0.64 -15.00 -8.39
C GLY A 152 0.75 -14.39 -8.22
N LEU A 153 1.23 -14.41 -6.99
CA LEU A 153 2.61 -14.10 -6.66
C LEU A 153 3.41 -15.41 -6.61
N GLY A 154 4.70 -15.34 -6.89
CA GLY A 154 5.61 -16.38 -6.40
C GLY A 154 5.60 -16.41 -4.86
N SER A 155 6.30 -17.38 -4.26
CA SER A 155 6.40 -17.45 -2.81
C SER A 155 7.02 -16.17 -2.24
N LEU A 156 6.23 -15.41 -1.48
CA LEU A 156 6.72 -14.28 -0.71
C LEU A 156 7.64 -14.78 0.40
N ARG A 157 8.76 -14.11 0.59
CA ARG A 157 9.73 -14.46 1.63
C ARG A 157 9.42 -13.67 2.89
N THR A 158 9.53 -14.30 4.06
CA THR A 158 9.46 -13.58 5.32
C THR A 158 10.75 -12.80 5.55
N GLU A 159 10.70 -11.74 6.36
CA GLU A 159 11.86 -10.90 6.74
C GLU A 159 12.60 -10.30 5.54
N ARG A 160 11.88 -10.08 4.43
CA ARG A 160 12.43 -9.53 3.20
C ARG A 160 11.49 -8.48 2.63
N TRP A 161 12.09 -7.39 2.19
CA TRP A 161 11.39 -6.34 1.47
C TRP A 161 11.02 -6.78 0.05
N HIS A 162 9.75 -6.62 -0.28
CA HIS A 162 9.16 -6.83 -1.61
C HIS A 162 8.53 -5.51 -2.05
N HIS A 163 8.55 -5.23 -3.34
CA HIS A 163 7.78 -4.14 -3.93
C HIS A 163 6.58 -4.72 -4.67
N LEU A 164 5.40 -4.16 -4.45
CA LEU A 164 4.20 -4.52 -5.16
C LEU A 164 3.58 -3.25 -5.74
N ALA A 165 3.18 -3.31 -7.01
CA ALA A 165 2.46 -2.25 -7.68
C ALA A 165 1.30 -2.85 -8.46
N ALA A 166 0.16 -2.17 -8.46
CA ALA A 166 -1.02 -2.52 -9.24
C ALA A 166 -1.62 -1.26 -9.85
N THR A 167 -1.93 -1.34 -11.14
CA THR A 167 -2.58 -0.27 -11.89
C THR A 167 -3.92 -0.76 -12.38
N TYR A 168 -4.94 0.08 -12.20
CA TYR A 168 -6.27 -0.06 -12.76
C TYR A 168 -6.54 1.12 -13.70
N ASP A 169 -6.85 0.82 -14.95
CA ASP A 169 -7.05 1.79 -16.03
C ASP A 169 -8.51 2.25 -16.18
N GLY A 170 -9.43 1.73 -15.37
CA GLY A 170 -10.84 2.06 -15.44
C GLY A 170 -11.65 1.24 -16.45
N ALA A 171 -11.02 0.31 -17.17
CA ALA A 171 -11.76 -0.66 -17.99
C ALA A 171 -12.44 -1.67 -17.07
N TYR A 172 -13.76 -1.78 -17.16
CA TYR A 172 -14.51 -2.83 -16.48
C TYR A 172 -14.07 -4.20 -17.01
N ILE A 173 -13.74 -5.13 -16.11
CA ILE A 173 -13.73 -6.57 -16.37
C ILE A 173 -15.06 -7.20 -15.99
#